data_AF-A0A954ZEI2-F1
#
_entry.id   AF-A0A954ZEI2-F1
#
_cell.length_a   1.000
_cell.length_b   1.000
_cell.length_c   1.000
_cell.angle_alpha   90.00
_cell.angle_beta   90.00
_cell.angle_gamma   90.00
#
_symmetry.space_group_name_H-M   'P 1'
#
loop_
_entity.id
_entity.type
_entity.pdbx_description
1 polymer ?
#
loop_
_entity_poly.entity_id
_entity_poly.type
_entity_poly.pdbx_seq_one_letter_code
_entity_poly.pdbx_strand_id
1 'polypeptide(L)' 'MTYTLRQLDSSGTLVDEKRVNAHSYHAALRQLKDAADGAEKIEVYNGENEKAGEISVEYWATRLRQR' A
#
# COMPACT_ATOMS: atom_id res chain seq x y z
N MET A 1 14.00 -6.58 -0.63
CA MET A 1 13.97 -5.11 -0.58
C MET A 1 12.83 -4.72 0.33
N THR A 2 13.00 -3.69 1.16
CA THR A 2 11.93 -3.26 2.07
C THR A 2 11.09 -2.20 1.37
N TYR A 3 9.77 -2.41 1.39
CA TYR A 3 8.79 -1.47 0.88
C TYR A 3 7.94 -0.95 2.03
N THR A 4 7.58 0.32 1.95
CA THR A 4 6.68 0.97 2.90
C THR A 4 5.35 1.22 2.21
N LEU A 5 4.29 0.61 2.71
CA LEU A 5 2.91 0.77 2.28
C LEU A 5 2.28 1.83 3.17
N ARG A 6 1.97 3.00 2.60
CA ARG A 6 1.27 4.09 3.30
C ARG A 6 -0.17 4.10 2.86
N GLN A 7 -1.07 4.02 3.82
CA GLN A 7 -2.50 4.04 3.60
C GLN A 7 -3.01 5.43 3.92
N LEU A 8 -3.69 6.07 2.98
CA LEU A 8 -4.14 7.44 3.07
C LEU A 8 -5.67 7.51 2.99
N ASP A 9 -6.27 8.44 3.73
CA ASP A 9 -7.69 8.77 3.61
C ASP A 9 -7.99 9.67 2.38
N SER A 10 -9.25 10.09 2.26
CA SER A 10 -9.76 10.99 1.21
C SER A 10 -9.07 12.34 1.15
N SER A 11 -8.55 12.80 2.28
CA SER A 11 -7.89 14.10 2.45
C SER A 11 -6.38 14.00 2.26
N GLY A 12 -5.84 12.79 2.04
CA GLY A 12 -4.40 12.54 1.95
C GLY A 12 -3.72 12.43 3.31
N THR A 13 -4.47 12.23 4.39
CA THR A 13 -3.92 11.97 5.73
C THR A 13 -3.47 10.52 5.82
N LEU A 14 -2.27 10.30 6.35
CA LEU A 14 -1.78 8.95 6.66
C LEU A 14 -2.62 8.34 7.79
N VAL A 15 -3.37 7.30 7.46
CA VAL A 15 -4.16 6.53 8.43
C VAL A 15 -3.38 5.32 8.97
N ASP A 16 -2.53 4.72 8.14
CA ASP A 16 -1.69 3.58 8.55
C ASP A 16 -0.42 3.47 7.71
N GLU A 17 0.65 2.94 8.29
CA GLU A 17 1.91 2.64 7.60
C GLU A 17 2.36 1.21 7.91
N LYS A 18 2.65 0.43 6.87
CA LYS A 18 3.15 -0.94 7.01
C LYS A 18 4.40 -1.18 6.19
N ARG A 19 5.46 -1.67 6.85
CA ARG A 19 6.69 -2.09 6.16
C ARG A 19 6.67 -3.58 5.88
N VAL A 20 6.98 -3.93 4.63
CA VAL A 20 7.00 -5.32 4.16
C VAL A 20 8.27 -5.59 3.38
N ASN A 21 8.83 -6.79 3.55
CA ASN A 21 9.93 -7.25 2.72
C ASN A 21 9.36 -7.95 1.50
N ALA A 22 9.61 -7.38 0.32
CA ALA A 22 9.16 -7.93 -0.94
C ALA A 22 10.27 -7.85 -2.01
N HIS A 23 10.09 -8.63 -3.07
CA HIS A 23 10.97 -8.61 -4.24
C HIS A 23 10.46 -7.61 -5.30
N SER A 24 9.25 -7.08 -5.15
CA SER A 24 8.66 -6.09 -6.06
C SER A 24 7.56 -5.28 -5.37
N TYR A 25 7.25 -4.12 -5.95
CA TYR A 25 6.09 -3.28 -5.59
C TYR A 25 4.77 -4.07 -5.54
N HIS A 26 4.49 -4.88 -6.57
CA HIS A 26 3.26 -5.67 -6.64
C HIS A 26 3.21 -6.76 -5.56
N ALA A 27 4.35 -7.36 -5.24
CA ALA A 27 4.45 -8.34 -4.17
C ALA A 27 4.29 -7.71 -2.78
N ALA A 28 4.72 -6.46 -2.59
CA ALA A 28 4.49 -5.71 -1.35
C ALA A 28 2.99 -5.48 -1.12
N LEU A 29 2.26 -5.01 -2.15
CA LEU A 29 0.81 -4.78 -2.07
C LEU A 29 0.01 -6.06 -1.77
N ARG A 30 0.45 -7.22 -2.26
CA ARG A 30 -0.19 -8.51 -1.93
C ARG A 30 0.05 -8.98 -0.50
N GLN A 31 1.09 -8.47 0.17
CA GLN A 31 1.34 -8.77 1.59
C GLN A 31 0.51 -7.89 2.54
N LEU A 32 -0.10 -6.82 2.02
CA LEU A 32 -1.18 -6.15 2.72
C LEU A 32 -2.35 -7.14 2.78
N LYS A 33 -2.85 -7.45 3.97
CA LYS A 33 -3.97 -8.38 4.16
C LYS A 33 -5.30 -7.64 4.25
N ASP A 34 -5.25 -6.49 4.89
CA ASP A 34 -6.37 -5.61 5.16
C ASP A 34 -5.90 -4.17 5.01
N ALA A 35 -6.77 -3.33 4.46
CA ALA A 35 -6.58 -1.90 4.45
C ALA A 35 -7.06 -1.31 5.78
N ALA A 36 -6.48 -0.19 6.20
CA ALA A 36 -6.92 0.54 7.37
C ALA A 36 -8.33 1.11 7.16
N ASP A 37 -9.11 1.19 8.23
CA ASP A 37 -10.44 1.78 8.18
C ASP A 37 -10.35 3.26 7.75
N GLY A 38 -11.16 3.65 6.77
CA GLY A 38 -11.09 4.98 6.17
C GLY A 38 -9.96 5.20 5.16
N ALA A 39 -9.12 4.20 4.87
CA ALA A 39 -8.15 4.29 3.79
C ALA A 39 -8.82 4.25 2.41
N GLU A 40 -8.50 5.20 1.56
CA GLU A 40 -8.95 5.25 0.16
C GLU A 40 -7.81 4.99 -0.83
N LYS A 41 -6.56 5.29 -0.44
CA LYS A 41 -5.37 5.13 -1.29
C LYS A 41 -4.26 4.40 -0.56
N ILE A 42 -3.46 3.67 -1.32
CA ILE A 42 -2.25 3.00 -0.86
C ILE A 42 -1.09 3.49 -1.72
N GLU A 43 -0.17 4.21 -1.10
CA GLU A 43 1.11 4.55 -1.68
C GLU A 43 2.16 3.52 -1.30
N VAL A 44 3.08 3.24 -2.20
CA VAL A 44 4.17 2.31 -1.95
C VAL A 44 5.48 3.03 -2.18
N TYR A 45 6.36 2.95 -1.19
CA TYR A 45 7.67 3.54 -1.22
C TYR A 45 8.74 2.45 -1.23
N ASN A 46 9.76 2.60 -2.07
CA ASN A 46 10.97 1.78 -2.04
C ASN A 46 12.03 2.49 -1.18
N GLY A 47 12.54 1.80 -0.16
CA GLY A 47 13.53 2.41 0.74
C GLY A 47 12.94 3.54 1.59
N GLU A 48 13.69 4.63 1.75
CA GLU A 48 13.36 5.69 2.72
C GLU A 48 12.39 6.76 2.21
N ASN A 49 12.32 7.09 0.92
CA ASN A 49 11.43 8.17 0.43
C ASN A 49 11.09 8.18 -1.06
N GLU A 50 11.46 7.17 -1.85
CA GLU A 50 11.10 7.14 -3.27
C GLU A 50 9.72 6.49 -3.44
N LYS A 51 8.79 7.19 -4.10
CA LYS A 51 7.45 6.66 -4.38
C LYS A 51 7.54 5.70 -5.56
N ALA A 52 7.42 4.41 -5.27
CA ALA A 52 7.43 3.34 -6.27
C ALA A 52 6.09 3.23 -7.02
N GLY A 53 4.98 3.64 -6.40
CA GLY A 53 3.66 3.65 -7.04
C GLY A 53 2.52 4.02 -6.09
N GLU A 54 1.32 4.10 -6.64
CA GLU A 54 0.07 4.38 -5.92
C GLU A 54 -1.07 3.57 -6.54
N ILE A 55 -1.95 3.03 -5.69
CA ILE A 55 -3.24 2.45 -6.11
C ILE A 55 -4.36 2.85 -5.14
N SER A 56 -5.60 2.85 -5.63
CA SER A 56 -6.78 2.96 -4.77
C SER A 56 -7.01 1.67 -3.98
N VAL A 57 -7.53 1.79 -2.75
CA VAL A 57 -7.91 0.64 -1.91
C VAL A 57 -8.97 -0.22 -2.60
N GLU A 58 -9.90 0.39 -3.33
CA GLU A 58 -10.90 -0.35 -4.12
C GLU A 58 -10.25 -1.25 -5.19
N TYR A 59 -9.29 -0.71 -5.94
CA TYR A 59 -8.56 -1.47 -6.95
C TYR A 59 -7.74 -2.60 -6.31
N TRP A 60 -7.06 -2.30 -5.20
CA TRP A 60 -6.32 -3.29 -4.41
C TRP A 60 -7.22 -4.44 -3.94
N ALA A 61 -8.35 -4.11 -3.31
CA ALA A 61 -9.29 -5.08 -2.76
C ALA A 61 -9.89 -5.97 -3.87
N THR A 62 -10.17 -5.39 -5.03
CA THR A 62 -10.77 -6.10 -6.16
C THR A 62 -9.75 -6.96 -6.92
N ARG A 63 -8.54 -6.46 -7.16
CA ARG A 63 -7.56 -7.07 -8.09
C ARG A 63 -6.40 -7.77 -7.41
N LEU A 64 -6.01 -7.35 -6.22
CA LEU A 64 -4.78 -7.81 -5.56
C LEU A 64 -5.03 -8.66 -4.32
N ARG A 65 -6.12 -8.43 -3.58
CA ARG A 65 -6.49 -9.24 -2.40
C ARG A 65 -7.02 -10.63 -2.75
N GLN A 66 -7.55 -10.83 -3.96
CA GLN A 66 -8.26 -12.07 -4.36
C GLN A 66 -7.37 -13.26 -4.79
N ARG A 67 -6.06 -13.26 -4.52
CA ARG A 67 -5.17 -14.37 -4.89
C ARG A 67 -4.22 -14.78 -3.79
#